data_AF-A0A4R5DME5-F1
#
_entry.id   AF-A0A4R5DME5-F1
#
_cell.length_a   1.000
_cell.length_b   1.000
_cell.length_c   1.000
_cell.angle_alpha   90.00
_cell.angle_beta   90.00
_cell.angle_gamma   90.00
#
_symmetry.space_group_name_H-M   'P 1'
#
loop_
_entity.id
_entity.type
_entity.pdbx_description
1 polymer ?
#
loop_
_entity_poly.entity_id
_entity_poly.type
_entity_poly.pdbx_seq_one_letter_code
_entity_poly.pdbx_strand_id
1 'polypeptide(L)'
;MGNVKRKLLQETLRRYGLYAVLILLLSTPFFYFLIQKLHLDDVDEGLVLRKDEFKLYTLPKLNTLEIGQWNRFNRDMKILKADLVIKKDSLSFQFYYDSLITELEPYRVLLSPVKIEGRPYILSVKNDLIESEDLITSLALLYSGLLLG
;
A
#
# COMPACT_ATOMS: atom_id res chain seq x y z
N MET A 1 57.36 -9.40 -8.91
CA MET A 1 56.34 -8.61 -9.64
C MET A 1 54.87 -8.96 -9.29
N GLY A 2 54.51 -10.21 -8.96
CA GLY A 2 53.10 -10.63 -8.76
C GLY A 2 52.39 -10.09 -7.50
N ASN A 3 53.11 -9.93 -6.38
CA ASN A 3 52.51 -9.46 -5.11
C ASN A 3 52.05 -8.00 -5.16
N VAL A 4 52.78 -7.13 -5.87
CA VAL A 4 52.42 -5.71 -6.03
C VAL A 4 51.15 -5.57 -6.86
N LYS A 5 50.99 -6.35 -7.94
CA LYS A 5 49.77 -6.36 -8.76
C LYS A 5 48.56 -6.84 -7.96
N ARG A 6 48.70 -7.89 -7.16
CA ARG A 6 47.62 -8.40 -6.28
C ARG A 6 47.21 -7.36 -5.22
N LYS A 7 48.18 -6.69 -4.60
CA LYS A 7 47.92 -5.64 -3.59
C LYS A 7 47.19 -4.43 -4.19
N LEU A 8 47.60 -3.99 -5.38
CA LEU A 8 46.93 -2.89 -6.09
C LEU A 8 45.50 -3.26 -6.49
N LEU A 9 45.29 -4.47 -7.01
CA LEU A 9 43.95 -4.97 -7.35
C LEU A 9 43.01 -5.01 -6.14
N GLN A 10 43.49 -5.49 -4.99
CA GLN A 10 42.71 -5.53 -3.75
C GLN A 10 42.35 -4.13 -3.23
N GLU A 11 43.29 -3.18 -3.28
CA GLU A 11 43.03 -1.79 -2.89
C GLU A 11 42.00 -1.12 -3.81
N THR A 12 42.14 -1.30 -5.12
CA THR A 12 41.20 -0.78 -6.11
C THR A 12 39.80 -1.41 -5.93
N LEU A 13 39.73 -2.72 -5.73
CA LEU A 13 38.47 -3.43 -5.51
C LEU A 13 37.78 -2.98 -4.23
N ARG A 14 38.55 -2.78 -3.14
CA ARG A 14 38.02 -2.25 -1.87
C ARG A 14 37.41 -0.86 -2.04
N ARG A 15 38.04 0.03 -2.81
CA ARG A 15 37.51 1.37 -3.09
C ARG A 15 36.23 1.30 -3.93
N TYR A 16 36.20 0.48 -4.98
CA TYR A 16 34.98 0.28 -5.76
C TYR A 16 33.84 -0.32 -4.92
N GLY A 17 34.13 -1.27 -4.04
CA GLY A 17 33.15 -1.81 -3.09
C GLY A 17 32.60 -0.73 -2.16
N LEU A 18 33.46 0.16 -1.63
CA LEU A 18 33.02 1.30 -0.82
C LEU A 18 32.09 2.25 -1.61
N TYR A 19 32.45 2.58 -2.84
CA TYR A 19 31.60 3.42 -3.70
C TYR A 19 30.25 2.76 -4.01
N ALA A 20 30.24 1.44 -4.27
CA ALA A 20 29.02 0.70 -4.51
C ALA A 20 28.08 0.74 -3.29
N VAL A 21 28.61 0.49 -2.08
CA VAL A 21 27.83 0.58 -0.84
C VAL A 21 27.27 2.00 -0.63
N LEU A 22 28.07 3.03 -0.86
CA LEU A 22 27.62 4.43 -0.73
C LEU A 22 26.51 4.76 -1.72
N ILE A 23 26.65 4.35 -2.98
CA ILE A 23 25.61 4.55 -4.01
C ILE A 23 24.33 3.83 -3.62
N LEU A 24 24.41 2.58 -3.16
CA LEU A 24 23.24 1.81 -2.74
C LEU A 24 22.52 2.46 -1.56
N LEU A 25 23.26 2.89 -0.52
CA LEU A 25 22.67 3.58 0.63
C LEU A 25 21.96 4.88 0.24
N LEU A 26 22.55 5.65 -0.69
CA LEU A 26 21.93 6.87 -1.21
C LEU A 26 20.73 6.58 -2.12
N SER A 27 20.69 5.41 -2.77
CA SER A 27 19.57 4.99 -3.60
C SER A 27 18.36 4.51 -2.79
N THR A 28 18.56 4.00 -1.57
CA THR A 28 17.47 3.55 -0.68
C THR A 28 16.34 4.57 -0.52
N PRO A 29 16.59 5.82 -0.09
CA PRO A 29 15.50 6.80 0.05
C PRO A 29 14.81 7.09 -1.28
N PHE A 30 15.55 7.14 -2.39
CA PHE A 30 14.97 7.36 -3.71
C PHE A 30 13.99 6.24 -4.10
N PHE A 31 14.43 4.98 -4.01
CA PHE A 31 13.57 3.83 -4.34
C PHE A 31 12.42 3.66 -3.36
N TYR A 32 12.64 3.92 -2.08
CA TYR A 32 11.58 3.91 -1.07
C TYR A 32 10.43 4.85 -1.46
N PHE A 33 10.73 6.13 -1.74
CA PHE A 33 9.69 7.10 -2.10
C PHE A 33 9.06 6.79 -3.47
N LEU A 34 9.85 6.28 -4.42
CA LEU A 34 9.33 5.90 -5.73
C LEU A 34 8.31 4.78 -5.62
N ILE A 35 8.64 3.70 -4.91
CA ILE A 35 7.75 2.55 -4.72
C ILE A 35 6.51 2.95 -3.93
N GLN A 36 6.68 3.69 -2.82
CA GLN A 36 5.55 4.18 -2.03
C GLN A 36 4.57 5.02 -2.88
N LYS A 37 5.09 5.89 -3.74
CA LYS A 37 4.26 6.72 -4.62
C LYS A 37 3.50 5.87 -5.63
N LEU A 38 4.20 5.00 -6.37
CA LEU A 38 3.57 4.14 -7.38
C LEU A 38 2.50 3.24 -6.76
N HIS A 39 2.82 2.64 -5.61
CA HIS A 39 1.87 1.78 -4.91
C HIS A 39 0.64 2.55 -4.43
N LEU A 40 0.81 3.77 -3.89
CA LEU A 40 -0.31 4.60 -3.47
C LEU A 40 -1.20 5.00 -4.65
N ASP A 41 -0.60 5.36 -5.79
CA ASP A 41 -1.33 5.72 -7.00
C ASP A 41 -2.14 4.50 -7.50
N ASP A 42 -1.54 3.31 -7.58
CA ASP A 42 -2.21 2.06 -7.96
C ASP A 42 -3.37 1.71 -7.02
N VAL A 43 -3.17 1.86 -5.70
CA VAL A 43 -4.20 1.61 -4.70
C VAL A 43 -5.35 2.61 -4.81
N ASP A 44 -5.07 3.90 -5.00
CA ASP A 44 -6.09 4.93 -5.16
C ASP A 44 -6.94 4.67 -6.42
N GLU A 45 -6.33 4.28 -7.54
CA GLU A 45 -7.03 3.86 -8.76
C GLU A 45 -7.91 2.62 -8.52
N GLY A 46 -7.37 1.59 -7.85
CA GLY A 46 -8.09 0.37 -7.52
C GLY A 46 -9.31 0.62 -6.62
N LEU A 47 -9.19 1.51 -5.63
CA LEU A 47 -10.30 1.91 -4.77
C LEU A 47 -11.44 2.57 -5.56
N VAL A 48 -11.09 3.47 -6.48
CA VAL A 48 -12.07 4.15 -7.34
C VAL A 48 -12.78 3.14 -8.25
N LEU A 49 -12.04 2.23 -8.87
CA LEU A 49 -12.61 1.19 -9.73
C LEU A 49 -13.61 0.31 -8.96
N ARG A 50 -13.24 -0.18 -7.77
CA ARG A 50 -14.14 -1.01 -6.94
C ARG A 50 -15.40 -0.26 -6.48
N LYS A 51 -15.28 1.03 -6.17
CA LYS A 51 -16.44 1.91 -5.92
C LYS A 51 -17.35 1.94 -7.14
N ASP A 52 -16.81 2.11 -8.33
CA ASP A 52 -17.60 2.24 -9.55
C ASP A 52 -18.24 0.92 -9.97
N GLU A 53 -17.54 -0.20 -9.80
CA GLU A 53 -18.12 -1.54 -9.94
C GLU A 53 -19.30 -1.77 -8.98
N PHE A 54 -19.15 -1.38 -7.71
CA PHE A 54 -20.26 -1.44 -6.76
C PHE A 54 -21.44 -0.58 -7.21
N LYS A 55 -21.20 0.66 -7.66
CA LYS A 55 -22.26 1.56 -8.14
C LYS A 55 -22.98 0.99 -9.37
N LEU A 56 -22.25 0.31 -10.26
CA LEU A 56 -22.80 -0.22 -11.51
C LEU A 56 -23.52 -1.55 -11.33
N TYR A 57 -22.96 -2.48 -10.57
CA TYR A 57 -23.42 -3.88 -10.55
C TYR A 57 -24.16 -4.29 -9.28
N THR A 58 -23.82 -3.67 -8.14
CA THR A 58 -24.37 -4.04 -6.83
C THR A 58 -25.46 -3.08 -6.37
N LEU A 59 -25.17 -1.78 -6.39
CA LEU A 59 -26.05 -0.74 -5.89
C LEU A 59 -27.47 -0.78 -6.48
N PRO A 60 -27.69 -1.03 -7.78
CA PRO A 60 -29.05 -1.06 -8.35
C PRO A 60 -29.92 -2.21 -7.85
N LYS A 61 -29.31 -3.27 -7.30
CA LYS A 61 -29.99 -4.49 -6.86
C LYS A 61 -30.06 -4.64 -5.34
N LEU A 62 -29.36 -3.79 -4.60
CA LEU A 62 -29.19 -3.91 -3.16
C LEU A 62 -30.36 -3.27 -2.41
N ASN A 63 -30.98 -4.03 -1.51
CA ASN A 63 -32.00 -3.53 -0.60
C ASN A 63 -31.38 -3.05 0.73
N THR A 64 -32.03 -2.09 1.40
CA THR A 64 -31.62 -1.65 2.76
C THR A 64 -31.61 -2.77 3.80
N LEU A 65 -32.49 -3.77 3.67
CA LEU A 65 -32.55 -4.95 4.55
C LEU A 65 -31.35 -5.89 4.36
N GLU A 66 -30.72 -5.89 3.18
CA GLU A 66 -29.61 -6.78 2.83
C GLU A 66 -28.25 -6.22 3.25
N ILE A 67 -28.17 -4.93 3.61
CA ILE A 67 -26.93 -4.25 3.99
C ILE A 67 -26.16 -5.01 5.08
N GLY A 68 -26.87 -5.54 6.09
CA GLY A 68 -26.24 -6.31 7.17
C GLY A 68 -25.56 -7.58 6.67
N GLN A 69 -26.22 -8.32 5.76
CA GLN A 69 -25.66 -9.52 5.15
C GLN A 69 -24.52 -9.18 4.20
N TRP A 70 -24.69 -8.15 3.36
CA TRP A 70 -23.65 -7.65 2.46
C TRP A 70 -22.38 -7.29 3.23
N ASN A 71 -22.50 -6.49 4.29
CA ASN A 71 -21.37 -6.11 5.14
C ASN A 71 -20.70 -7.30 5.83
N ARG A 72 -21.43 -8.39 6.11
CA ARG A 72 -20.84 -9.60 6.70
C ARG A 72 -19.93 -10.33 5.71
N PHE A 73 -20.32 -10.42 4.44
CA PHE A 73 -19.57 -11.16 3.41
C PHE A 73 -18.52 -10.33 2.67
N ASN A 74 -18.62 -9.00 2.71
CA ASN A 74 -17.65 -8.10 2.09
C ASN A 74 -16.68 -7.57 3.15
N ARG A 75 -15.47 -8.11 3.20
CA ARG A 75 -14.45 -7.72 4.20
C ARG A 75 -14.01 -6.26 4.02
N ASP A 76 -13.64 -5.91 2.79
CA ASP A 76 -12.95 -4.65 2.47
C ASP A 76 -13.88 -3.57 1.94
N MET A 77 -15.18 -3.88 1.86
CA MET A 77 -16.23 -2.95 1.45
C MET A 77 -17.37 -2.98 2.46
N LYS A 78 -17.64 -1.84 3.09
CA LYS A 78 -18.70 -1.69 4.09
C LYS A 78 -19.63 -0.55 3.72
N ILE A 79 -20.91 -0.75 3.97
CA ILE A 79 -21.93 0.29 3.88
C ILE A 79 -22.18 0.78 5.31
N LEU A 80 -21.83 2.04 5.56
CA LEU A 80 -21.95 2.72 6.83
C LEU A 80 -23.19 3.61 6.83
N LYS A 81 -23.78 3.80 8.01
CA LYS A 81 -24.86 4.80 8.18
C LYS A 81 -24.32 6.20 7.87
N ALA A 82 -25.17 7.06 7.33
CA ALA A 82 -24.81 8.42 6.93
C ALA A 82 -24.63 9.41 8.11
N ASP A 83 -24.29 8.92 9.30
CA ASP A 83 -23.98 9.75 10.46
C ASP A 83 -22.72 10.62 10.19
N LEU A 84 -21.90 10.18 9.23
CA LEU A 84 -20.78 10.92 8.67
C LEU A 84 -21.25 11.89 7.57
N VAL A 85 -21.08 13.20 7.81
CA VAL A 85 -21.45 14.25 6.84
C VAL A 85 -20.36 14.39 5.76
N ILE A 86 -20.33 13.44 4.82
CA ILE A 86 -19.42 13.46 3.67
C ILE A 86 -20.23 13.79 2.41
N LYS A 87 -19.87 14.88 1.72
CA LYS A 87 -20.58 15.35 0.50
C LYS A 87 -19.99 14.85 -0.81
N LYS A 88 -18.74 14.37 -0.79
CA LYS A 88 -17.99 13.92 -1.97
C LYS A 88 -17.01 12.83 -1.57
N ASP A 89 -16.51 12.09 -2.56
CA ASP A 89 -15.49 11.08 -2.35
C ASP A 89 -14.30 11.64 -1.56
N SER A 90 -13.82 10.87 -0.58
CA SER A 90 -12.71 11.23 0.29
C SER A 90 -11.78 10.04 0.47
N LEU A 91 -10.50 10.24 0.16
CA LEU A 91 -9.44 9.28 0.40
C LEU A 91 -8.69 9.64 1.68
N SER A 92 -8.35 8.64 2.49
CA SER A 92 -7.68 8.83 3.77
C SER A 92 -6.79 7.64 4.13
N PHE A 93 -5.74 7.90 4.91
CA PHE A 93 -4.94 6.85 5.55
C PHE A 93 -5.55 6.48 6.89
N GLN A 94 -5.67 5.20 7.19
CA GLN A 94 -6.19 4.70 8.46
C GLN A 94 -5.44 3.43 8.87
N PHE A 95 -5.22 3.27 10.17
CA PHE A 95 -4.64 2.03 10.71
C PHE A 95 -5.75 1.13 11.24
N TYR A 96 -5.67 -0.15 10.93
CA TYR A 96 -6.58 -1.17 11.44
C TYR A 96 -5.78 -2.22 12.19
N TYR A 97 -6.23 -2.54 13.41
CA TYR A 97 -5.63 -3.63 14.17
C TYR A 97 -6.10 -4.98 13.61
N ASP A 98 -5.16 -5.81 13.17
CA ASP A 98 -5.41 -7.20 12.80
C ASP A 98 -5.14 -8.11 14.00
N SER A 99 -6.21 -8.76 14.49
CA SER A 99 -6.13 -9.66 15.65
C SER A 99 -5.46 -11.00 15.37
N LEU A 100 -5.31 -11.41 14.10
CA LEU A 100 -4.70 -12.69 13.72
C LEU A 100 -3.18 -12.63 13.81
N ILE A 101 -2.59 -11.49 13.41
CA ILE A 101 -1.14 -11.25 13.45
C ILE A 101 -0.72 -10.29 14.57
N THR A 102 -1.69 -9.68 15.27
CA THR A 102 -1.45 -8.81 16.44
C THR A 102 -0.75 -7.50 16.08
N GLU A 103 -1.11 -6.91 14.94
CA GLU A 103 -0.38 -5.79 14.31
C GLU A 103 -1.31 -4.66 13.84
N LEU A 104 -0.77 -3.44 13.74
CA LEU A 104 -1.47 -2.27 13.20
C LEU A 104 -1.10 -2.06 11.74
N GLU A 105 -2.02 -2.46 10.87
CA GLU A 105 -1.82 -2.44 9.43
C GLU A 105 -2.24 -1.10 8.83
N PRO A 106 -1.43 -0.49 7.94
CA PRO A 106 -1.81 0.73 7.23
C PRO A 106 -2.78 0.41 6.09
N TYR A 107 -3.88 1.16 6.03
CA TYR A 107 -4.84 1.08 4.94
C TYR A 107 -5.03 2.44 4.26
N ARG A 108 -5.32 2.36 2.97
CA ARG A 108 -5.94 3.44 2.21
C ARG A 108 -7.44 3.20 2.14
N VAL A 109 -8.22 4.22 2.49
CA VAL A 109 -9.68 4.13 2.59
C VAL A 109 -10.34 5.21 1.75
N LEU A 110 -11.24 4.79 0.86
CA LEU A 110 -12.15 5.61 0.09
C LEU A 110 -13.55 5.60 0.71
N LEU A 111 -14.03 6.78 1.12
CA LEU A 111 -15.41 6.99 1.54
C LEU A 111 -16.18 7.67 0.40
N SER A 112 -17.27 7.06 -0.06
CA SER A 112 -18.12 7.59 -1.14
C SER A 112 -19.59 7.66 -0.70
N PRO A 113 -20.26 8.82 -0.82
CA PRO A 113 -21.69 8.91 -0.55
C PRO A 113 -22.49 8.15 -1.60
N VAL A 114 -23.43 7.32 -1.15
CA VAL A 114 -24.34 6.54 -2.01
C VAL A 114 -25.79 6.63 -1.49
N LYS A 115 -26.75 6.30 -2.35
CA LYS A 115 -28.17 6.20 -1.97
C LYS A 115 -28.66 4.78 -2.24
N ILE A 116 -29.18 4.13 -1.21
CA ILE A 116 -29.78 2.79 -1.29
C ILE A 116 -31.27 2.97 -0.98
N GLU A 117 -32.14 2.63 -1.93
CA GLU A 117 -33.59 2.89 -1.85
C GLU A 117 -33.94 4.34 -1.45
N GLY A 118 -33.19 5.30 -2.00
CA GLY A 118 -33.35 6.74 -1.73
C GLY A 118 -32.81 7.22 -0.38
N ARG A 119 -32.39 6.32 0.52
CA ARG A 119 -31.80 6.66 1.82
C ARG A 119 -30.28 6.86 1.69
N PRO A 120 -29.71 7.88 2.37
CA PRO A 120 -28.28 8.15 2.29
C PRO A 120 -27.47 7.12 3.10
N TYR A 121 -26.35 6.68 2.53
CA TYR A 121 -25.34 5.84 3.16
C TYR A 121 -23.95 6.26 2.69
N ILE A 122 -22.91 5.76 3.37
CA ILE A 122 -21.52 5.89 2.94
C ILE A 122 -20.99 4.51 2.57
N LEU A 123 -20.51 4.36 1.33
CA LEU A 123 -19.68 3.23 0.94
C LEU A 123 -18.25 3.49 1.42
N SER A 124 -17.71 2.60 2.24
CA SER A 124 -16.31 2.54 2.62
C SER A 124 -15.65 1.41 1.83
N VAL A 125 -14.63 1.72 1.04
CA VAL A 125 -13.78 0.77 0.34
C VAL A 125 -12.37 0.94 0.89
N LYS A 126 -11.71 -0.14 1.28
CA LYS A 126 -10.35 -0.08 1.80
C LYS A 126 -9.43 -1.07 1.10
N ASN A 127 -8.15 -0.74 1.09
CA ASN A 127 -7.07 -1.64 0.70
C ASN A 127 -5.89 -1.44 1.64
N ASP A 128 -5.22 -2.52 1.99
CA ASP A 128 -3.94 -2.50 2.71
C ASP A 128 -2.88 -1.80 1.86
N LEU A 129 -1.90 -1.21 2.55
CA LEU A 129 -0.74 -0.56 1.97
C LEU A 129 0.53 -1.32 2.35
N ILE A 130 1.55 -1.27 1.49
CA ILE A 130 2.86 -1.79 1.82
C ILE A 130 3.40 -1.10 3.09
N GLU A 131 3.76 -1.92 4.08
CA GLU A 131 4.38 -1.44 5.29
C GLU A 131 5.78 -0.88 5.04
N SER A 132 6.13 0.17 5.79
CA SER A 132 7.42 0.83 5.61
C SER A 132 8.58 -0.09 6.03
N GLU A 133 8.40 -0.89 7.07
CA GLU A 133 9.40 -1.85 7.56
C GLU A 133 9.66 -2.96 6.55
N ASP A 134 8.60 -3.52 5.96
CA ASP A 134 8.71 -4.54 4.91
C ASP A 134 9.42 -4.03 3.67
N LEU A 135 9.10 -2.81 3.22
CA LEU A 135 9.75 -2.21 2.06
C LEU A 135 11.23 -1.96 2.31
N ILE A 136 11.58 -1.39 3.47
CA ILE A 136 12.98 -1.13 3.84
C ILE A 136 13.75 -2.46 3.96
N THR A 137 13.16 -3.47 4.59
CA THR A 137 13.77 -4.79 4.76
C THR A 137 13.96 -5.47 3.41
N SER A 138 12.99 -5.38 2.51
CA SER A 138 13.08 -5.92 1.15
C SER A 138 14.21 -5.26 0.35
N LEU A 139 14.32 -3.94 0.42
CA LEU A 139 15.43 -3.20 -0.20
C LEU A 139 16.79 -3.60 0.40
N ALA A 140 16.87 -3.75 1.72
CA ALA A 140 18.09 -4.17 2.40
C ALA A 140 18.52 -5.59 2.00
N LEU A 141 17.58 -6.53 1.90
CA LEU A 141 17.84 -7.90 1.43
C LEU A 141 18.31 -7.92 -0.03
N LEU A 142 17.65 -7.16 -0.90
CA LEU A 142 18.04 -7.03 -2.30
C LEU A 142 19.48 -6.50 -2.43
N TYR A 143 19.81 -5.43 -1.71
CA TYR A 143 21.15 -4.84 -1.74
C TYR A 143 22.21 -5.77 -1.13
N SER A 144 21.86 -6.52 -0.08
CA SER A 144 22.75 -7.53 0.49
C SER A 144 23.04 -8.64 -0.52
N GLY A 145 22.02 -9.10 -1.25
CA GLY A 145 22.18 -10.06 -2.34
C GLY A 145 23.09 -9.54 -3.45
N LEU A 146 22.95 -8.27 -3.85
CA LEU A 146 23.80 -7.64 -4.87
C LEU A 146 25.25 -7.45 -4.43
N LEU A 147 25.51 -7.25 -3.14
CA LEU A 147 26.87 -7.06 -2.61
C LEU A 147 27.60 -8.38 -2.34
N LEU A 148 26.85 -9.45 -2.05
CA LEU A 148 27.39 -10.75 -1.67
C LEU A 148 27.38 -11.79 -2.80
N GLY A 149 26.54 -11.60 -3.82
CA GLY A 149 26.48 -12.43 -5.03
C GLY A 149 27.49 -12.02 -6.08
#